data_AF-A0A3D0ETS0-F1
#
_entry.id   AF-A0A3D0ETS0-F1
#
_cell.length_a   1.000
_cell.length_b   1.000
_cell.length_c   1.000
_cell.angle_alpha   90.00
_cell.angle_beta   90.00
_cell.angle_gamma   90.00
#
_symmetry.space_group_name_H-M   'P 1'
#
loop_
_entity.id
_entity.type
_entity.pdbx_description
1 polymer ?
#
loop_
_entity_poly.entity_id
_entity_poly.type
_entity_poly.pdbx_seq_one_letter_code
_entity_poly.pdbx_strand_id
1 'polypeptide(L)' 'MKTLTTTPVAATTGSHMTPPRSGASALVDTLVKLGVDTIFGYPGGAVLPIYDALYGEKR' A
#
# COMPACT_ATOMS: atom_id res chain seq x y z
N MET A 1 41.45 35.28 -0.74
CA MET A 1 40.59 34.74 0.35
C MET A 1 39.18 35.30 0.20
N LYS A 2 38.21 34.48 -0.24
CA LYS A 2 36.77 34.78 -0.15
C LYS A 2 36.03 33.45 0.05
N THR A 3 35.62 33.20 1.29
CA THR A 3 34.86 32.01 1.68
C THR A 3 33.38 32.30 1.40
N LEU A 4 32.76 31.58 0.47
CA LEU A 4 31.33 31.70 0.20
C LEU A 4 30.57 30.85 1.22
N THR A 5 29.90 31.52 2.17
CA THR A 5 28.94 30.92 3.09
C THR A 5 27.54 31.31 2.63
N THR A 6 26.79 30.36 2.05
CA THR A 6 25.33 30.48 1.85
C THR A 6 24.68 29.17 2.25
N THR A 7 24.18 29.18 3.47
CA THR A 7 22.93 28.61 4.00
C THR A 7 22.25 27.46 3.22
N PRO A 8 22.01 26.29 3.85
CA PRO A 8 21.12 25.29 3.27
C PRO A 8 19.67 25.82 3.31
N VAL A 9 19.04 25.92 2.13
CA VAL A 9 17.59 26.11 2.01
C VAL A 9 16.93 24.86 2.57
N ALA A 10 16.17 25.03 3.66
CA ALA A 10 15.30 24.00 4.19
C ALA A 10 14.20 23.71 3.15
N ALA A 11 14.22 22.51 2.59
CA ALA A 11 13.16 22.03 1.70
C ALA A 11 11.89 21.77 2.51
N THR A 12 10.94 22.70 2.46
CA THR A 12 9.55 22.45 2.83
C THR A 12 8.91 21.59 1.75
N THR A 13 8.81 20.29 2.00
CA THR A 13 7.85 19.44 1.28
C THR A 13 7.17 18.51 2.26
N GLY A 14 6.04 18.96 2.80
CA GLY A 14 5.05 18.04 3.36
C GLY A 14 4.44 17.22 2.22
N SER A 15 5.07 16.12 1.85
CA SER A 15 4.36 15.07 1.12
C SER A 15 3.64 14.22 2.16
N HIS A 16 2.31 14.29 2.19
CA HIS A 16 1.54 13.21 2.79
C HIS A 16 1.80 11.96 1.94
N MET A 17 2.79 11.17 2.35
CA MET A 17 2.99 9.84 1.82
C MET A 17 1.84 8.98 2.33
N THR A 18 0.75 8.91 1.56
CA THR A 18 -0.20 7.81 1.73
C THR A 18 0.62 6.53 1.56
N PRO A 19 0.68 5.66 2.57
CA PRO A 19 1.47 4.45 2.47
C PRO A 19 0.99 3.65 1.23
N PRO A 20 1.92 3.12 0.42
CA PRO A 20 1.55 2.41 -0.79
C PRO A 20 0.60 1.26 -0.44
N ARG A 21 -0.56 1.24 -1.11
CA ARG A 21 -1.56 0.19 -0.91
C ARG A 21 -0.98 -1.12 -1.41
N SER A 22 -1.09 -2.18 -0.60
CA SER A 22 -0.61 -3.50 -1.01
C SER A 22 -1.41 -4.01 -2.22
N GLY A 23 -0.77 -4.77 -3.11
CA GLY A 23 -1.46 -5.38 -4.26
C GLY A 23 -2.59 -6.32 -3.81
N ALA A 24 -2.40 -7.03 -2.70
CA ALA A 24 -3.43 -7.87 -2.08
C ALA A 24 -4.65 -7.05 -1.65
N SER A 25 -4.44 -5.93 -0.94
CA SER A 25 -5.54 -5.04 -0.51
C SER A 25 -6.25 -4.34 -1.68
N ALA A 26 -5.57 -4.13 -2.80
CA ALA A 26 -6.19 -3.61 -4.02
C ALA A 26 -7.03 -4.68 -4.74
N LEU A 27 -6.53 -5.93 -4.77
CA LEU A 27 -7.23 -7.06 -5.34
C LEU A 27 -8.53 -7.37 -4.57
N VAL A 28 -8.46 -7.46 -3.24
CA VAL A 28 -9.65 -7.72 -2.40
C VAL A 28 -10.72 -6.64 -2.58
N ASP A 29 -10.33 -5.36 -2.58
CA ASP A 29 -11.25 -4.23 -2.81
C ASP A 29 -11.91 -4.26 -4.19
N THR A 30 -11.18 -4.71 -5.21
CA THR A 30 -11.73 -4.90 -6.55
C THR A 30 -12.78 -6.01 -6.57
N LEU A 31 -12.51 -7.14 -5.90
CA LEU A 31 -13.43 -8.26 -5.81
C LEU A 31 -14.73 -7.87 -5.09
N VAL A 32 -14.62 -7.13 -3.98
CA VAL A 32 -15.77 -6.59 -3.25
C VAL A 32 -16.60 -5.64 -4.12
N LYS A 33 -15.96 -4.72 -4.84
CA LYS A 33 -16.65 -3.79 -5.76
C LYS A 33 -17.38 -4.50 -6.89
N LEU A 34 -16.89 -5.65 -7.32
CA LEU A 34 -17.53 -6.49 -8.33
C LEU A 34 -18.62 -7.40 -7.74
N GLY A 35 -18.87 -7.35 -6.42
CA GLY A 35 -19.88 -8.16 -5.76
C GLY A 35 -19.53 -9.64 -5.68
N VAL A 36 -18.23 -9.99 -5.73
CA VAL A 36 -17.78 -11.37 -5.58
C VAL A 36 -17.95 -11.80 -4.13
N ASP A 37 -18.79 -12.81 -3.89
CA ASP A 37 -19.08 -13.34 -2.55
C ASP A 37 -18.27 -14.60 -2.19
N THR A 38 -17.84 -15.37 -3.18
CA THR A 38 -17.18 -16.67 -2.98
C THR A 38 -15.91 -16.78 -3.82
N ILE A 39 -14.80 -17.17 -3.20
CA ILE A 39 -13.50 -17.38 -3.85
C ILE A 39 -12.99 -18.78 -3.49
N PHE A 40 -12.59 -19.55 -4.50
CA PHE A 40 -11.91 -20.83 -4.31
C PHE A 40 -10.40 -20.63 -4.46
N GLY A 41 -9.65 -20.98 -3.43
CA GLY A 41 -8.20 -20.84 -3.42
C GLY A 41 -7.52 -22.04 -2.76
N TYR A 42 -6.28 -22.30 -3.17
CA TYR A 42 -5.38 -23.23 -2.50
C TYR A 42 -4.25 -22.43 -1.83
N PRO A 43 -4.01 -22.61 -0.52
CA PRO A 43 -2.99 -21.84 0.18
C PRO A 43 -1.57 -22.24 -0.27
N GLY A 44 -0.67 -21.26 -0.32
CA GLY A 44 0.75 -21.43 -0.68
C GLY A 44 1.56 -20.18 -0.34
N GLY A 45 2.89 -20.30 -0.22
CA GLY A 45 3.74 -19.24 0.33
C GLY A 45 3.63 -17.88 -0.37
N ALA A 46 3.58 -17.86 -1.71
CA ALA A 46 3.52 -16.61 -2.48
C ALA A 46 2.16 -15.90 -2.41
N VAL A 47 1.08 -16.63 -2.09
CA VAL A 47 -0.30 -16.11 -2.09
C VAL A 47 -0.79 -15.74 -0.69
N LEU A 48 -0.01 -16.01 0.37
CA LEU A 48 -0.36 -15.63 1.75
C LEU A 48 -0.83 -14.18 1.93
N PRO A 49 -0.19 -13.15 1.32
CA PRO A 49 -0.65 -11.77 1.48
C PRO A 49 -2.10 -11.54 1.03
N ILE A 50 -2.60 -12.32 0.07
CA ILE A 50 -4.00 -12.26 -0.39
C ILE A 50 -4.93 -12.86 0.67
N TYR A 51 -4.57 -13.99 1.27
CA TYR A 51 -5.36 -14.60 2.35
C TYR A 51 -5.36 -13.72 3.60
N ASP A 52 -4.24 -13.08 3.94
CA ASP A 52 -4.17 -12.12 5.06
C ASP A 52 -5.11 -10.93 4.81
N ALA A 53 -5.11 -10.39 3.59
CA ALA A 53 -6.00 -9.30 3.21
C ALA A 53 -7.49 -9.71 3.19
N LEU A 54 -7.81 -10.93 2.76
CA LEU A 54 -9.16 -11.49 2.80
C LEU A 54 -9.64 -11.72 4.25
N TYR A 55 -8.77 -12.22 5.13
CA TYR A 55 -9.13 -12.45 6.54
C TYR A 55 -9.29 -11.12 7.31
N GLY A 56 -8.54 -10.10 6.94
CA GLY A 56 -8.66 -8.75 7.49
C GLY A 56 -9.90 -7.98 7.00
N GLU A 57 -10.57 -8.46 5.95
CA GLU A 57 -11.81 -7.87 5.44
C GLU A 57 -12.95 -8.22 6.38
N LYS A 58 -13.50 -7.20 7.06
CA LYS A 58 -14.66 -7.37 7.94
C LYS A 58 -15.91 -7.24 7.09
N ARG A 59 -16.59 -8.37 6.89
CA ARG A 59 -17.91 -8.46 6.28
C ARG A 59 -18.99 -7.68 7.04
#